data_AF-A0A0N1GYS0-F1
#
_entry.id   AF-A0A0N1GYS0-F1
#
_cell.length_a   1.000
_cell.length_b   1.000
_cell.length_c   1.000
_cell.angle_alpha   90.00
_cell.angle_beta   90.00
_cell.angle_gamma   90.00
#
_symmetry.space_group_name_H-M   'P 1'
#
loop_
_entity.id
_entity.type
_entity.pdbx_description
1 polymer ?
#
loop_
_entity_poly.entity_id
_entity_poly.type
_entity_poly.pdbx_seq_one_letter_code
_entity_poly.pdbx_strand_id
1 'polypeptide(L)'
;MISASGLRGHGVGCLLVVASAAVLLFPAASAAVAAGGTATGPEGQKLTVSKASGLDPAGETVTVTGSGYNTEKGIYVAFCVDNGADKTPTPCVGGVDMSGESGASVWVSSNPPSYGEGLAKPYGGSAHKGTFGVRLKVRAKDANTDCTAAGVTCAVITRNDHTRGGDQTQTVRIPVTFGASGATGGSGASATPSASAAAGSGATGGSGTTEAADGAADGSMASTGSGLALPVGLTAAGLVGAGTGVWFRARRRRTGSTPDAS
;
A
#
# COMPACT_ATOMS: atom_id res chain seq x y z
N MET A 1 -25.23 -95.77 -29.56
CA MET A 1 -26.29 -95.64 -28.54
C MET A 1 -26.37 -94.18 -28.14
N ILE A 2 -27.59 -93.66 -28.10
CA ILE A 2 -27.98 -92.25 -27.96
C ILE A 2 -27.85 -91.79 -26.50
N SER A 3 -27.34 -90.58 -26.25
CA SER A 3 -27.75 -89.67 -25.14
C SER A 3 -26.95 -88.35 -25.27
N ALA A 4 -27.48 -87.24 -25.77
CA ALA A 4 -28.49 -86.29 -25.23
C ALA A 4 -27.93 -85.22 -24.26
N SER A 5 -28.00 -83.97 -24.75
CA SER A 5 -28.41 -82.73 -24.07
C SER A 5 -27.53 -82.03 -23.01
N GLY A 6 -27.33 -80.71 -23.23
CA GLY A 6 -27.05 -79.77 -22.15
C GLY A 6 -26.52 -78.39 -22.59
N LEU A 7 -27.39 -77.51 -23.09
CA LEU A 7 -27.13 -76.09 -23.37
C LEU A 7 -27.12 -75.24 -22.07
N ARG A 8 -26.28 -74.20 -21.98
CA ARG A 8 -26.36 -72.91 -21.23
C ARG A 8 -24.92 -72.37 -21.08
N GLY A 9 -24.49 -71.17 -21.48
CA GLY A 9 -25.16 -69.93 -21.83
C GLY A 9 -24.85 -68.85 -20.78
N HIS A 10 -23.66 -68.23 -20.81
CA HIS A 10 -23.37 -66.99 -20.07
C HIS A 10 -22.59 -66.01 -20.94
N GLY A 11 -23.32 -65.03 -21.48
CA GLY A 11 -22.75 -63.87 -22.14
C GLY A 11 -22.03 -62.98 -21.14
N VAL A 12 -20.80 -62.61 -21.48
CA VAL A 12 -20.03 -61.59 -20.76
C VAL A 12 -20.41 -60.25 -21.37
N GLY A 13 -21.26 -59.50 -20.67
CA GLY A 13 -21.62 -58.13 -21.01
C GLY A 13 -20.43 -57.20 -20.84
N CYS A 14 -20.03 -56.56 -21.93
CA CYS A 14 -19.03 -55.49 -21.95
C CYS A 14 -19.67 -54.22 -21.34
N LEU A 15 -19.31 -53.89 -20.10
CA LEU A 15 -19.78 -52.68 -19.43
C LEU A 15 -18.92 -51.49 -19.88
N LEU A 16 -19.43 -50.70 -20.82
CA LEU A 16 -18.85 -49.42 -21.22
C LEU A 16 -19.10 -48.39 -20.11
N VAL A 17 -18.03 -47.98 -19.41
CA VAL A 17 -18.07 -46.86 -18.46
C VAL A 17 -17.92 -45.56 -19.24
N VAL A 18 -19.01 -44.82 -19.38
CA VAL A 18 -19.02 -43.45 -19.93
C VAL A 18 -18.62 -42.50 -18.81
N ALA A 19 -17.42 -41.92 -18.88
CA ALA A 19 -16.94 -40.92 -17.92
C ALA A 19 -17.49 -39.54 -18.30
N SER A 20 -18.55 -39.09 -17.61
CA SER A 20 -19.11 -37.74 -17.74
C SER A 20 -18.21 -36.72 -17.04
N ALA A 21 -17.47 -35.91 -17.80
CA ALA A 21 -16.72 -34.78 -17.27
C ALA A 21 -17.67 -33.60 -17.00
N ALA A 22 -18.11 -33.45 -15.75
CA ALA A 22 -18.85 -32.27 -15.31
C ALA A 22 -17.87 -31.11 -15.07
N VAL A 23 -17.85 -30.14 -15.99
CA VAL A 23 -17.11 -28.88 -15.84
C VAL A 23 -17.86 -28.00 -14.83
N LEU A 24 -17.35 -27.94 -13.60
CA LEU A 24 -17.86 -27.02 -12.57
C LEU A 24 -17.32 -25.61 -12.85
N LEU A 25 -18.15 -24.73 -13.41
CA LEU A 25 -17.88 -23.30 -13.42
C LEU A 25 -18.12 -22.75 -12.01
N PHE A 26 -17.04 -22.50 -11.27
CA PHE A 26 -17.11 -21.75 -10.03
C PHE A 26 -17.25 -20.25 -10.36
N PRO A 27 -18.30 -19.55 -9.86
CA PRO A 27 -18.33 -18.10 -9.94
C PRO A 27 -17.20 -17.54 -9.07
N ALA A 28 -16.31 -16.75 -9.69
CA ALA A 28 -15.34 -15.96 -8.96
C ALA A 28 -16.10 -14.91 -8.13
N ALA A 29 -16.31 -15.20 -6.85
CA ALA A 29 -16.78 -14.20 -5.90
C ALA A 29 -15.71 -13.11 -5.82
N SER A 30 -15.98 -11.96 -6.46
CA SER A 30 -15.19 -10.76 -6.21
C SER A 30 -15.38 -10.42 -4.73
N ALA A 31 -14.32 -10.55 -3.94
CA ALA A 31 -14.33 -10.09 -2.56
C ALA A 31 -14.61 -8.58 -2.59
N ALA A 32 -15.83 -8.19 -2.23
CA ALA A 32 -16.13 -6.83 -1.89
C ALA A 32 -15.32 -6.49 -0.65
N VAL A 33 -14.15 -5.89 -0.83
CA VAL A 33 -13.38 -5.31 0.26
C VAL A 33 -14.23 -4.18 0.84
N ALA A 34 -14.95 -4.48 1.92
CA ALA A 34 -15.46 -3.43 2.78
C ALA A 34 -14.24 -2.65 3.27
N ALA A 35 -14.00 -1.47 2.68
CA ALA A 35 -12.97 -0.53 3.07
C ALA A 35 -13.36 0.11 4.41
N GLY A 36 -13.49 -0.72 5.45
CA GLY A 36 -13.61 -0.23 6.81
C GLY A 36 -12.31 0.48 7.14
N GLY A 37 -12.40 1.73 7.59
CA GLY A 37 -11.24 2.46 8.12
C GLY A 37 -10.72 1.88 9.44
N THR A 38 -10.95 0.61 9.76
CA THR A 38 -10.53 -0.05 11.00
C THR A 38 -10.03 -1.46 10.73
N ALA A 39 -8.95 -1.86 11.38
CA ALA A 39 -8.42 -3.22 11.34
C ALA A 39 -7.97 -3.69 12.73
N THR A 40 -7.86 -5.01 12.90
CA THR A 40 -7.35 -5.64 14.14
C THR A 40 -6.02 -6.33 13.88
N GLY A 41 -5.08 -6.16 14.80
CA GLY A 41 -3.73 -6.72 14.74
C GLY A 41 -3.57 -8.10 15.37
N PRO A 42 -2.38 -8.70 15.25
CA PRO A 42 -2.10 -10.05 15.73
C PRO A 42 -2.31 -10.27 17.23
N GLU A 43 -2.06 -9.27 18.09
CA GLU A 43 -2.30 -9.37 19.54
C GLU A 43 -3.59 -8.64 19.96
N GLY A 44 -4.51 -8.38 19.02
CA GLY A 44 -5.78 -7.72 19.29
C GLY A 44 -5.71 -6.19 19.30
N GLN A 45 -4.63 -5.59 18.80
CA GLN A 45 -4.55 -4.15 18.61
C GLN A 45 -5.67 -3.69 17.67
N LYS A 46 -6.25 -2.51 17.90
CA LYS A 46 -7.17 -1.89 16.96
C LYS A 46 -6.50 -0.67 16.34
N LEU A 47 -6.54 -0.58 15.02
CA LEU A 47 -6.10 0.58 14.26
C LEU A 47 -7.32 1.17 13.55
N THR A 48 -7.45 2.49 13.54
CA THR A 48 -8.50 3.20 12.82
C THR A 48 -7.90 4.38 12.05
N VAL A 49 -8.39 4.62 10.84
CA VAL A 49 -8.02 5.73 9.97
C VAL A 49 -9.29 6.50 9.61
N SER A 50 -9.22 7.84 9.65
CA SER A 50 -10.37 8.70 9.35
C SER A 50 -10.93 8.53 7.94
N LYS A 51 -10.10 8.07 6.99
CA LYS A 51 -10.47 7.80 5.60
C LYS A 51 -9.52 6.76 5.00
N ALA A 52 -10.08 5.70 4.44
CA ALA A 52 -9.32 4.62 3.79
C ALA A 52 -9.66 4.48 2.30
N SER A 53 -10.65 5.21 1.78
CA SER A 53 -11.06 5.12 0.39
C SER A 53 -11.28 6.51 -0.21
N GLY A 54 -11.09 6.62 -1.53
CA GLY A 54 -11.23 7.89 -2.24
C GLY A 54 -10.23 8.96 -1.75
N LEU A 55 -9.04 8.54 -1.31
CA LEU A 55 -7.98 9.47 -0.91
C LEU A 55 -7.50 10.29 -2.11
N ASP A 56 -7.12 11.55 -1.89
CA ASP A 56 -6.50 12.36 -2.93
C ASP A 56 -5.13 11.75 -3.32
N PRO A 57 -4.94 11.31 -4.59
CA PRO A 57 -3.66 10.76 -5.03
C PRO A 57 -2.50 11.76 -4.97
N ALA A 58 -2.76 13.07 -5.06
CA ALA A 58 -1.73 14.11 -4.91
C ALA A 58 -1.23 14.22 -3.46
N GLY A 59 -2.08 13.86 -2.50
CA GLY A 59 -1.74 13.77 -1.09
C GLY A 59 -2.85 14.29 -0.18
N GLU A 60 -3.20 13.51 0.83
CA GLU A 60 -4.20 13.84 1.84
C GLU A 60 -3.65 13.52 3.24
N THR A 61 -3.97 14.34 4.24
CA THR A 61 -3.62 14.01 5.63
C THR A 61 -4.79 13.33 6.31
N VAL A 62 -4.57 12.11 6.79
CA VAL A 62 -5.55 11.34 7.56
C VAL A 62 -5.20 11.34 9.05
N THR A 63 -6.20 11.19 9.89
CA THR A 63 -6.00 10.92 11.32
C THR A 63 -5.98 9.42 11.53
N VAL A 64 -4.96 8.92 12.22
CA VAL A 64 -4.79 7.51 12.57
C VAL A 64 -4.79 7.37 14.08
N THR A 65 -5.68 6.53 14.60
CA THR A 65 -5.77 6.21 16.03
C THR A 65 -5.55 4.74 16.26
N GLY A 66 -4.93 4.41 17.39
CA GLY A 66 -4.66 3.03 17.76
C GLY A 66 -4.92 2.77 19.24
N SER A 67 -5.30 1.53 19.57
CA SER A 67 -5.46 1.05 20.93
C SER A 67 -5.05 -0.41 21.09
N GLY A 68 -4.68 -0.81 22.31
CA GLY A 68 -4.28 -2.18 22.63
C GLY A 68 -2.83 -2.53 22.28
N TYR A 69 -1.99 -1.55 21.98
CA TYR A 69 -0.58 -1.76 21.66
C TYR A 69 0.23 -2.09 22.92
N ASN A 70 1.29 -2.90 22.77
CA ASN A 70 2.30 -3.14 23.77
C ASN A 70 3.27 -1.96 23.83
N THR A 71 3.21 -1.17 24.90
CA THR A 71 4.04 0.03 25.08
C THR A 71 5.52 -0.24 25.34
N GLU A 72 5.92 -1.50 25.57
CA GLU A 72 7.34 -1.90 25.69
C GLU A 72 8.05 -1.94 24.34
N LYS A 73 7.29 -1.92 23.24
CA LYS A 73 7.79 -1.93 21.86
C LYS A 73 7.32 -0.65 21.15
N GLY A 74 8.24 0.13 20.60
CA GLY A 74 7.88 1.25 19.73
C GLY A 74 7.35 0.77 18.38
N ILE A 75 6.54 1.60 17.73
CA ILE A 75 5.99 1.35 16.38
C ILE A 75 6.20 2.55 15.46
N TYR A 76 6.17 2.27 14.16
CA TYR A 76 5.88 3.26 13.15
C TYR A 76 4.42 3.18 12.72
N VAL A 77 3.77 4.34 12.63
CA VAL A 77 2.54 4.54 11.85
C VAL A 77 2.97 5.10 10.49
N ALA A 78 2.67 4.41 9.40
CA ALA A 78 3.17 4.77 8.07
C ALA A 78 2.23 4.33 6.94
N PHE A 79 2.50 4.81 5.73
CA PHE A 79 1.83 4.35 4.50
C PHE A 79 2.81 3.58 3.62
N CYS A 80 2.56 2.29 3.41
CA CYS A 80 3.51 1.39 2.76
C CYS A 80 2.84 0.40 1.82
N VAL A 81 3.65 -0.20 0.94
CA VAL A 81 3.25 -1.39 0.19
C VAL A 81 2.96 -2.51 1.18
N ASP A 82 1.78 -3.12 1.01
CA ASP A 82 1.37 -4.31 1.72
C ASP A 82 1.89 -5.55 0.99
N ASN A 83 2.98 -6.11 1.52
CA ASN A 83 3.61 -7.32 0.99
C ASN A 83 2.88 -8.62 1.39
N GLY A 84 1.69 -8.51 1.99
CA GLY A 84 0.90 -9.64 2.46
C GLY A 84 1.15 -9.99 3.93
N ALA A 85 0.41 -11.01 4.38
CA ALA A 85 0.46 -11.51 5.75
C ALA A 85 1.88 -11.94 6.14
N ASP A 86 2.25 -11.66 7.39
CA ASP A 86 3.56 -12.02 7.99
C ASP A 86 4.80 -11.47 7.26
N LYS A 87 4.63 -10.54 6.32
CA LYS A 87 5.72 -9.86 5.62
C LYS A 87 5.78 -8.40 6.02
N THR A 88 6.94 -7.90 6.44
CA THR A 88 7.10 -6.49 6.79
C THR A 88 6.58 -5.57 5.67
N PRO A 89 5.64 -4.63 5.95
CA PRO A 89 5.21 -3.65 4.95
C PRO A 89 6.38 -2.74 4.57
N THR A 90 6.70 -2.67 3.28
CA THR A 90 7.82 -1.90 2.71
C THR A 90 7.81 -2.04 1.17
N PRO A 91 8.30 -1.06 0.38
CA PRO A 91 8.70 0.29 0.77
C PRO A 91 7.54 1.13 1.32
N CYS A 92 7.87 2.17 2.08
CA CYS A 92 6.91 3.16 2.55
C CYS A 92 6.99 4.42 1.70
N VAL A 93 5.84 4.94 1.29
CA VAL A 93 5.75 6.13 0.44
C VAL A 93 6.01 7.36 1.31
N GLY A 94 6.98 8.19 0.91
CA GLY A 94 7.48 9.28 1.77
C GLY A 94 8.80 9.02 2.45
N GLY A 95 9.35 7.82 2.32
CA GLY A 95 10.61 7.48 2.95
C GLY A 95 10.52 7.48 4.47
N VAL A 96 11.68 7.59 5.12
CA VAL A 96 11.78 7.63 6.58
C VAL A 96 11.75 9.08 7.04
N ASP A 97 10.81 9.43 7.92
CA ASP A 97 10.74 10.76 8.51
C ASP A 97 11.71 10.88 9.70
N MET A 98 12.98 11.12 9.40
CA MET A 98 14.03 11.22 10.43
C MET A 98 13.88 12.48 11.30
N SER A 99 13.22 13.51 10.79
CA SER A 99 12.94 14.77 11.49
C SER A 99 11.64 14.77 12.28
N GLY A 100 10.67 13.93 11.91
CA GLY A 100 9.29 14.00 12.39
C GLY A 100 8.44 15.11 11.74
N GLU A 101 8.99 15.86 10.78
CA GLU A 101 8.36 17.04 10.18
C GLU A 101 7.61 16.74 8.87
N SER A 102 8.00 15.71 8.13
CA SER A 102 7.42 15.41 6.81
C SER A 102 5.96 14.92 6.92
N GLY A 103 5.63 14.26 8.03
CA GLY A 103 4.34 13.60 8.26
C GLY A 103 4.15 12.31 7.46
N ALA A 104 5.17 11.82 6.74
CA ALA A 104 5.11 10.57 5.98
C ALA A 104 5.10 9.31 6.86
N SER A 105 5.65 9.42 8.06
CA SER A 105 5.62 8.37 9.08
C SER A 105 5.69 9.00 10.46
N VAL A 106 5.11 8.36 11.47
CA VAL A 106 5.19 8.83 12.85
C VAL A 106 5.73 7.70 13.72
N TRP A 107 6.78 7.99 14.49
CA TRP A 107 7.30 7.08 15.49
C TRP A 107 6.54 7.27 16.81
N VAL A 108 5.98 6.18 17.32
CA VAL A 108 5.31 6.13 18.63
C VAL A 108 6.09 5.19 19.53
N SER A 109 6.63 5.68 20.63
CA SER A 109 7.38 4.90 21.62
C SER A 109 7.38 5.61 22.96
N SER A 110 7.10 4.87 24.03
CA SER A 110 7.25 5.37 25.42
C SER A 110 8.65 5.10 25.99
N ASN A 111 9.50 4.37 25.26
CA ASN A 111 10.88 4.08 25.65
C ASN A 111 11.80 4.13 24.42
N PRO A 112 11.89 5.28 23.72
CA PRO A 112 12.79 5.41 22.58
C PRO A 112 14.25 5.34 23.04
N PRO A 113 15.18 4.84 22.20
CA PRO A 113 16.62 5.09 22.38
C PRO A 113 16.92 6.60 22.44
N SER A 114 18.09 6.97 22.96
CA SER A 114 18.45 8.38 23.19
C SER A 114 18.35 9.28 21.95
N TYR A 115 18.63 8.76 20.75
CA TYR A 115 18.48 9.53 19.50
C TYR A 115 17.02 9.79 19.11
N GLY A 116 16.07 9.09 19.72
CA GLY A 116 14.64 9.23 19.50
C GLY A 116 13.92 10.07 20.54
N GLU A 117 14.62 10.48 21.60
CA GLU A 117 14.07 11.40 22.60
C GLU A 117 13.70 12.72 21.94
N GLY A 118 12.46 13.18 22.16
CA GLY A 118 11.91 14.37 21.51
C GLY A 118 11.39 14.15 20.07
N LEU A 119 11.74 13.05 19.40
CA LEU A 119 11.23 12.68 18.08
C LEU A 119 10.04 11.71 18.18
N ALA A 120 10.17 10.68 19.02
CA ALA A 120 9.11 9.71 19.23
C ALA A 120 7.98 10.30 20.08
N LYS A 121 6.74 10.06 19.66
CA LYS A 121 5.58 10.41 20.47
C LYS A 121 5.34 9.30 21.51
N PRO A 122 5.18 9.61 22.80
CA PRO A 122 4.86 8.59 23.78
C PRO A 122 3.47 8.00 23.51
N TYR A 123 3.30 6.71 23.83
CA TYR A 123 1.96 6.15 23.92
C TYR A 123 1.20 6.78 25.10
N GLY A 124 -0.12 6.85 24.98
CA GLY A 124 -1.00 6.86 26.15
C GLY A 124 -1.12 5.45 26.73
N GLY A 125 -1.42 5.33 28.03
CA GLY A 125 -1.57 4.03 28.70
C GLY A 125 -0.24 3.30 28.94
N SER A 126 -0.31 2.01 29.27
CA SER A 126 0.85 1.17 29.59
C SER A 126 0.59 -0.31 29.29
N ALA A 127 1.66 -1.12 29.29
CA ALA A 127 1.62 -2.54 28.95
C ALA A 127 0.88 -2.77 27.62
N HIS A 128 -0.04 -3.74 27.55
CA HIS A 128 -0.86 -4.02 26.36
C HIS A 128 -2.13 -3.16 26.28
N LYS A 129 -2.06 -1.91 26.74
CA LYS A 129 -3.17 -0.93 26.71
C LYS A 129 -2.73 0.39 26.08
N GLY A 130 -1.62 0.36 25.32
CA GLY A 130 -1.08 1.51 24.60
C GLY A 130 -2.09 2.11 23.63
N THR A 131 -2.20 3.44 23.64
CA THR A 131 -3.03 4.22 22.73
C THR A 131 -2.23 5.32 22.04
N PHE A 132 -2.68 5.74 20.86
CA PHE A 132 -2.14 6.90 20.17
C PHE A 132 -3.16 7.54 19.24
N GLY A 133 -2.91 8.79 18.88
CA GLY A 133 -3.59 9.51 17.80
C GLY A 133 -2.58 10.39 17.07
N VAL A 134 -2.45 10.19 15.76
CA VAL A 134 -1.45 10.88 14.93
C VAL A 134 -2.05 11.34 13.60
N ARG A 135 -1.42 12.32 12.97
CA ARG A 135 -1.70 12.73 11.60
C ARG A 135 -0.67 12.08 10.68
N LEU A 136 -1.14 11.50 9.58
CA LEU A 136 -0.31 10.83 8.59
C LEU A 136 -0.62 11.39 7.19
N LYS A 137 0.40 11.84 6.47
CA LYS A 137 0.27 12.29 5.08
C LYS A 137 0.37 11.07 4.15
N VAL A 138 -0.71 10.80 3.43
CA VAL A 138 -0.81 9.69 2.48
C VAL A 138 -0.88 10.27 1.07
N ARG A 139 -0.05 9.76 0.15
CA ARG A 139 -0.09 10.12 -1.27
C ARG A 139 0.08 8.87 -2.10
N ALA A 140 -0.41 8.89 -3.33
CA ALA A 140 -0.42 7.71 -4.19
C ALA A 140 0.97 7.18 -4.53
N LYS A 141 1.96 8.07 -4.68
CA LYS A 141 3.28 7.68 -5.17
C LYS A 141 4.39 8.62 -4.76
N ASP A 142 5.61 8.12 -4.93
CA ASP A 142 6.84 8.88 -4.86
C ASP A 142 7.85 8.39 -5.90
N ALA A 143 9.12 8.81 -5.79
CA ALA A 143 10.15 8.44 -6.74
C ALA A 143 10.43 6.93 -6.79
N ASN A 144 10.07 6.18 -5.75
CA ASN A 144 10.42 4.77 -5.57
C ASN A 144 9.23 3.83 -5.58
N THR A 145 8.00 4.34 -5.37
CA THR A 145 6.82 3.50 -5.16
C THR A 145 5.58 4.17 -5.75
N ASP A 146 4.80 3.39 -6.50
CA ASP A 146 3.50 3.81 -7.04
C ASP A 146 2.39 2.86 -6.56
N CYS A 147 1.59 3.32 -5.59
CA CYS A 147 0.46 2.56 -5.05
C CYS A 147 -0.77 2.54 -5.96
N THR A 148 -0.70 3.18 -7.12
CA THR A 148 -1.73 3.11 -8.17
C THR A 148 -1.34 2.17 -9.31
N ALA A 149 -0.10 1.65 -9.30
CA ALA A 149 0.35 0.66 -10.26
C ALA A 149 -0.43 -0.66 -10.10
N ALA A 150 -0.70 -1.33 -11.23
CA ALA A 150 -1.40 -2.60 -11.23
C ALA A 150 -0.66 -3.65 -10.40
N GLY A 151 -1.40 -4.32 -9.50
CA GLY A 151 -0.86 -5.35 -8.61
C GLY A 151 -0.13 -4.82 -7.37
N VAL A 152 -0.04 -3.50 -7.18
CA VAL A 152 0.50 -2.90 -5.95
C VAL A 152 -0.66 -2.58 -5.01
N THR A 153 -0.66 -3.23 -3.84
CA THR A 153 -1.57 -2.89 -2.74
C THR A 153 -0.79 -2.10 -1.70
N CYS A 154 -1.33 -0.96 -1.29
CA CYS A 154 -0.77 -0.18 -0.20
C CYS A 154 -1.77 -0.04 0.95
N ALA A 155 -1.23 0.10 2.15
CA ALA A 155 -2.00 0.18 3.38
C ALA A 155 -1.44 1.27 4.31
N VAL A 156 -2.32 1.88 5.09
CA VAL A 156 -1.90 2.53 6.34
C VAL A 156 -1.62 1.42 7.33
N ILE A 157 -0.41 1.42 7.88
CA ILE A 157 0.08 0.36 8.74
C ILE A 157 0.52 0.87 10.09
N THR A 158 0.54 -0.06 11.04
CA THR A 158 1.51 -0.04 12.13
C THR A 158 2.52 -1.16 11.91
N ARG A 159 3.76 -0.97 12.37
CA ARG A 159 4.77 -2.03 12.48
C ARG A 159 5.70 -1.70 13.63
N ASN A 160 6.28 -2.70 14.28
CA ASN A 160 7.33 -2.44 15.27
C ASN A 160 8.47 -1.63 14.65
N ASP A 161 9.07 -0.75 15.44
CA ASP A 161 10.09 0.17 14.96
C ASP A 161 11.39 -0.53 14.54
N HIS A 162 12.36 0.25 14.08
CA HIS A 162 13.62 -0.25 13.52
C HIS A 162 14.47 -1.04 14.54
N THR A 163 14.19 -0.96 15.85
CA THR A 163 14.83 -1.80 16.85
C THR A 163 14.35 -3.25 16.78
N ARG A 164 13.22 -3.50 16.11
CA ARG A 164 12.51 -4.79 16.01
C ARG A 164 11.85 -5.00 14.63
N GLY A 165 12.52 -4.62 13.54
CA GLY A 165 11.89 -4.57 12.19
C GLY A 165 11.34 -5.89 11.62
N GLY A 166 11.78 -7.04 12.13
CA GLY A 166 11.24 -8.37 11.77
C GLY A 166 10.08 -8.84 12.65
N ASP A 167 9.82 -8.16 13.78
CA ASP A 167 8.75 -8.51 14.71
C ASP A 167 7.41 -7.98 14.17
N GLN A 168 6.55 -8.89 13.72
CA GLN A 168 5.23 -8.54 13.18
C GLN A 168 4.12 -8.49 14.23
N THR A 169 4.38 -8.67 15.53
CA THR A 169 3.29 -8.86 16.51
C THR A 169 2.42 -7.63 16.74
N GLN A 170 2.88 -6.44 16.33
CA GLN A 170 2.09 -5.20 16.35
C GLN A 170 1.78 -4.68 14.94
N THR A 171 1.86 -5.53 13.92
CA THR A 171 1.63 -5.11 12.54
C THR A 171 0.16 -5.16 12.19
N VAL A 172 -0.46 -3.99 12.05
CA VAL A 172 -1.86 -3.84 11.60
C VAL A 172 -1.87 -3.20 10.22
N ARG A 173 -2.81 -3.58 9.36
CA ARG A 173 -2.90 -3.11 7.97
C ARG A 173 -4.32 -2.68 7.66
N ILE A 174 -4.48 -1.47 7.16
CA ILE A 174 -5.73 -0.96 6.61
C ILE A 174 -5.45 -0.64 5.14
N PRO A 175 -5.88 -1.52 4.21
CA PRO A 175 -5.77 -1.25 2.78
C PRO A 175 -6.44 0.07 2.43
N VAL A 176 -5.85 0.83 1.52
CA VAL A 176 -6.43 2.09 1.06
C VAL A 176 -6.66 2.13 -0.43
N THR A 177 -7.59 2.97 -0.86
CA THR A 177 -7.82 3.28 -2.28
C THR A 177 -7.81 4.78 -2.53
N PHE A 178 -7.30 5.17 -3.70
CA PHE A 178 -7.29 6.55 -4.16
C PHE A 178 -8.50 6.84 -5.04
N GLY A 179 -9.00 8.07 -4.98
CA GLY A 179 -10.03 8.57 -5.88
C GLY A 179 -9.46 9.01 -7.22
N ALA A 180 -10.32 9.24 -8.21
CA ALA A 180 -9.92 9.92 -9.43
C ALA A 180 -9.46 11.34 -9.10
N SER A 181 -8.30 11.74 -9.62
CA SER A 181 -7.78 13.10 -9.43
C SER A 181 -8.75 14.12 -10.06
N GLY A 182 -9.32 15.02 -9.27
CA GLY A 182 -9.97 16.23 -9.80
C GLY A 182 -11.49 16.27 -9.90
N ALA A 183 -12.26 15.50 -9.12
CA ALA A 183 -13.66 15.84 -8.88
C ALA A 183 -13.77 16.84 -7.71
N THR A 184 -13.45 18.11 -7.98
CA THR A 184 -13.95 19.23 -7.16
C THR A 184 -15.45 19.04 -7.00
N GLY A 185 -15.93 19.05 -5.76
CA GLY A 185 -17.32 18.78 -5.40
C GLY A 185 -18.32 19.58 -6.25
N GLY A 186 -18.93 18.89 -7.22
CA GLY A 186 -20.24 19.24 -7.72
C GLY A 186 -21.26 18.59 -6.80
N SER A 187 -21.78 19.35 -5.84
CA SER A 187 -23.02 18.98 -5.16
C SER A 187 -24.05 18.62 -6.23
N GLY A 188 -24.47 17.37 -6.26
CA GLY A 188 -25.58 16.91 -7.08
C GLY A 188 -26.85 17.62 -6.62
N ALA A 189 -27.12 18.78 -7.20
CA ALA A 189 -28.46 19.31 -7.24
C ALA A 189 -29.29 18.29 -8.02
N SER A 190 -30.22 17.67 -7.30
CA SER A 190 -31.25 16.80 -7.82
C SER A 190 -32.00 17.54 -8.93
N ALA A 191 -31.65 17.26 -10.19
CA ALA A 191 -32.41 17.75 -11.34
C ALA A 191 -33.67 16.91 -11.48
N THR A 192 -34.78 17.44 -10.98
CA THR A 192 -36.13 16.97 -11.29
C THR A 192 -36.35 17.06 -12.80
N PRO A 193 -36.79 16.00 -13.50
CA PRO A 193 -37.17 16.11 -14.90
C PRO A 193 -38.56 16.75 -14.98
N SER A 194 -38.63 17.99 -15.48
CA SER A 194 -39.92 18.60 -15.84
C SER A 194 -40.13 18.43 -17.35
N ALA A 195 -41.11 17.60 -17.70
CA ALA A 195 -41.64 17.51 -19.05
C ALA A 195 -42.65 18.64 -19.30
N SER A 196 -42.51 19.36 -20.42
CA SER A 196 -43.66 19.75 -21.25
C SER A 196 -43.20 20.25 -22.60
N ALA A 197 -43.98 19.86 -23.59
CA ALA A 197 -43.76 20.03 -25.01
C ALA A 197 -44.36 21.34 -25.56
N ALA A 198 -43.98 21.58 -26.82
CA ALA A 198 -44.77 22.16 -27.91
C ALA A 198 -44.59 23.65 -28.23
N ALA A 199 -44.03 23.82 -29.45
CA ALA A 199 -44.55 24.61 -30.57
C ALA A 199 -44.53 26.15 -30.50
N GLY A 200 -43.95 26.75 -31.55
CA GLY A 200 -44.12 28.17 -31.84
C GLY A 200 -43.21 28.64 -32.96
N SER A 201 -43.81 28.88 -34.12
CA SER A 201 -43.20 29.27 -35.39
C SER A 201 -42.73 30.73 -35.41
N GLY A 202 -41.75 31.02 -36.29
CA GLY A 202 -41.83 32.21 -37.14
C GLY A 202 -40.83 33.35 -36.93
N ALA A 203 -40.34 33.82 -38.08
CA ALA A 203 -39.92 35.17 -38.42
C ALA A 203 -38.41 35.49 -38.50
N THR A 204 -38.03 35.66 -39.76
CA THR A 204 -36.95 36.38 -40.41
C THR A 204 -36.70 37.82 -39.94
N GLY A 205 -35.43 38.26 -40.02
CA GLY A 205 -35.08 39.62 -40.46
C GLY A 205 -34.04 40.34 -39.60
N GLY A 206 -32.97 40.84 -40.24
CA GLY A 206 -32.22 42.00 -39.73
C GLY A 206 -30.70 41.93 -39.85
N SER A 207 -30.18 42.43 -40.97
CA SER A 207 -28.78 42.86 -41.12
C SER A 207 -28.43 44.00 -40.16
N GLY A 208 -27.17 44.05 -39.74
CA GLY A 208 -26.56 45.22 -39.08
C GLY A 208 -25.04 45.01 -38.96
N THR A 209 -24.31 45.99 -39.48
CA THR A 209 -22.89 45.98 -39.83
C THR A 209 -21.95 46.50 -38.72
N THR A 210 -20.68 46.06 -38.83
CA THR A 210 -19.41 46.78 -38.55
C THR A 210 -19.06 47.31 -37.14
N GLU A 211 -17.95 46.79 -36.59
CA GLU A 211 -16.65 47.45 -36.30
C GLU A 211 -15.83 46.48 -35.41
N ALA A 212 -14.74 45.85 -35.88
CA ALA A 212 -13.37 46.35 -35.99
C ALA A 212 -12.75 46.79 -34.64
N ALA A 213 -11.91 45.92 -34.06
CA ALA A 213 -10.65 46.32 -33.42
C ALA A 213 -9.76 45.10 -33.13
N ASP A 214 -8.49 45.29 -33.44
CA ASP A 214 -7.34 44.41 -33.42
C ASP A 214 -7.00 43.70 -32.10
N GLY A 215 -6.17 42.66 -32.21
CA GLY A 215 -5.33 42.22 -31.10
C GLY A 215 -4.83 40.79 -31.19
N ALA A 216 -3.93 40.50 -32.12
CA ALA A 216 -3.12 39.29 -32.10
C ALA A 216 -2.15 39.28 -30.91
N ALA A 217 -2.00 38.12 -30.25
CA ALA A 217 -0.74 37.66 -29.68
C ALA A 217 -0.85 36.16 -29.35
N ASP A 218 -0.52 35.34 -30.36
CA ASP A 218 0.23 34.11 -30.17
C ASP A 218 1.54 34.44 -29.45
N GLY A 219 1.91 33.62 -28.47
CA GLY A 219 2.98 33.91 -27.52
C GLY A 219 3.51 32.65 -26.85
N SER A 220 4.07 31.79 -27.69
CA SER A 220 5.05 30.74 -27.39
C SER A 220 5.84 31.00 -26.09
N MET A 221 5.66 30.14 -25.08
CA MET A 221 6.50 30.13 -23.89
C MET A 221 7.68 29.16 -24.10
N ALA A 222 8.86 29.73 -23.98
CA ALA A 222 10.16 29.16 -24.30
C ALA A 222 10.53 27.93 -23.46
N SER A 223 10.91 26.89 -24.18
CA SER A 223 11.75 25.78 -23.71
C SER A 223 13.11 26.33 -23.27
N THR A 224 13.43 26.24 -21.98
CA THR A 224 14.80 26.46 -21.49
C THR A 224 15.45 25.10 -21.30
N GLY A 225 16.02 24.58 -22.39
CA GLY A 225 16.90 23.42 -22.36
C GLY A 225 18.21 23.77 -21.69
N SER A 226 18.49 23.16 -20.53
CA SER A 226 19.86 23.04 -20.02
C SER A 226 20.39 21.67 -20.41
N GLY A 227 20.90 21.60 -21.65
CA GLY A 227 21.68 20.48 -22.13
C GLY A 227 23.09 20.54 -21.55
N LEU A 228 23.37 19.68 -20.58
CA LEU A 228 24.73 19.27 -20.25
C LEU A 228 24.86 17.79 -20.58
N ALA A 229 25.10 17.52 -21.86
CA ALA A 229 25.60 16.25 -22.33
C ALA A 229 27.13 16.22 -22.13
N LEU A 230 27.60 15.41 -21.17
CA LEU A 230 28.99 14.99 -21.08
C LEU A 230 29.08 13.55 -21.60
N PRO A 231 29.92 13.24 -22.62
CA PRO A 231 30.17 11.87 -23.03
C PRO A 231 31.49 11.33 -22.45
N VAL A 232 31.54 9.98 -22.35
CA VAL A 232 32.72 9.10 -22.13
C VAL A 232 33.24 9.09 -20.67
N GLY A 233 33.44 7.98 -19.95
CA GLY A 233 33.57 6.56 -20.26
C GLY A 233 34.71 5.99 -19.37
N LEU A 234 34.57 4.73 -18.89
CA LEU A 234 35.57 3.91 -18.15
C LEU A 234 35.91 4.41 -16.71
N THR A 235 35.92 3.61 -15.64
CA THR A 235 36.41 2.23 -15.45
C THR A 235 35.65 1.49 -14.35
N ALA A 236 35.21 0.26 -14.64
CA ALA A 236 34.98 -0.76 -13.63
C ALA A 236 36.29 -1.51 -13.37
N ALA A 237 36.80 -1.49 -12.13
CA ALA A 237 37.62 -2.56 -11.53
C ALA A 237 38.09 -2.18 -10.11
N GLY A 238 37.76 -3.04 -9.14
CA GLY A 238 38.63 -3.31 -8.00
C GLY A 238 38.32 -2.56 -6.71
N LEU A 239 37.72 -3.27 -5.74
CA LEU A 239 38.14 -3.29 -4.33
C LEU A 239 37.39 -4.39 -3.57
N VAL A 240 37.76 -5.65 -3.83
CA VAL A 240 37.56 -6.76 -2.88
C VAL A 240 38.92 -7.01 -2.23
N GLY A 241 39.04 -6.77 -0.93
CA GLY A 241 40.27 -7.13 -0.21
C GLY A 241 40.58 -6.37 1.06
N ALA A 242 39.69 -6.33 2.05
CA ALA A 242 40.06 -5.98 3.42
C ALA A 242 39.01 -6.48 4.45
N GLY A 243 38.90 -7.80 4.63
CA GLY A 243 37.95 -8.37 5.60
C GLY A 243 38.43 -9.59 6.38
N THR A 244 39.51 -10.25 5.96
CA THR A 244 39.95 -11.52 6.55
C THR A 244 40.97 -11.37 7.69
N GLY A 245 41.60 -10.19 7.84
CA GLY A 245 42.62 -9.95 8.87
C GLY A 245 42.09 -9.69 10.29
N VAL A 246 40.85 -9.20 10.43
CA VAL A 246 40.27 -8.82 11.74
C VAL A 246 39.74 -10.04 12.50
N TRP A 247 39.28 -11.07 11.79
CA TRP A 247 38.72 -12.28 12.41
C TRP A 247 39.79 -13.14 13.11
N PHE A 248 41.00 -13.20 12.55
CA PHE A 248 42.10 -13.99 13.13
C PHE A 248 42.67 -13.37 14.41
N ARG A 249 42.67 -12.03 14.52
CA ARG A 249 43.15 -11.31 15.71
C ARG A 249 42.18 -11.37 16.90
N ALA A 250 40.87 -11.53 16.64
CA ALA A 250 39.85 -11.70 17.67
C ALA A 250 39.82 -13.11 18.29
N ARG A 251 40.14 -14.15 17.52
CA ARG A 251 40.16 -15.54 18.01
C ARG A 251 41.31 -15.81 19.01
N ARG A 252 42.46 -15.14 18.85
CA ARG A 252 43.61 -15.27 19.76
C ARG A 252 43.43 -14.63 21.14
N ARG A 253 42.44 -13.74 21.32
CA ARG A 253 42.20 -13.05 22.61
C ARG A 253 41.22 -13.77 23.54
N ARG A 254 40.54 -14.83 23.08
CA ARG A 254 39.56 -15.58 23.90
C ARG A 254 40.10 -16.85 24.55
N THR A 255 41.37 -17.20 24.34
CA THR A 255 42.01 -18.40 24.89
C THR A 255 42.91 -18.12 26.10
N GLY A 256 42.81 -16.96 26.74
CA GLY A 256 43.75 -16.52 27.78
C GLY A 256 43.12 -16.06 29.10
N SER A 257 41.89 -16.44 29.42
CA SER A 257 41.25 -16.03 30.68
C SER A 257 40.45 -17.18 31.29
N THR A 258 41.14 -18.05 32.01
CA THR A 258 40.56 -18.85 33.11
C THR A 258 40.42 -17.95 34.34
N PRO A 259 39.26 -17.88 34.99
CA PRO A 259 39.13 -17.20 36.28
C PRO A 259 39.59 -18.14 37.41
N ASP A 260 40.53 -17.68 38.23
CA ASP A 260 40.88 -18.33 39.49
C ASP A 260 39.74 -18.14 40.50
N ALA A 261 39.40 -19.25 41.16
CA ALA A 261 38.52 -19.32 42.30
C ALA A 261 39.34 -19.10 43.58
N SER A 262 38.96 -18.13 44.40
CA SER A 262 39.13 -18.09 45.86
C SER A 262 38.26 -16.96 46.43
#